data_AF-A0A929FVJ6-F1
#
_entry.id   AF-A0A929FVJ6-F1
#
_cell.length_a   1.000
_cell.length_b   1.000
_cell.length_c   1.000
_cell.angle_alpha   90.00
_cell.angle_beta   90.00
_cell.angle_gamma   90.00
#
_symmetry.space_group_name_H-M   'P 1'
#
loop_
_entity.id
_entity.type
_entity.pdbx_description
1 polymer ?
#
loop_
_entity_poly.entity_id
_entity_poly.type
_entity_poly.pdbx_seq_one_letter_code
_entity_poly.pdbx_strand_id
1 'polypeptide(L)'
;MAFLKVDNIILNTNYIASVKLESRTFSGERSLSVLMATPRFPLLAGADTTSPELYHYEWLHFTGRQAQGLRDYFSSYNNVIDLLPQDRQEQCEKVG
;
A
#
# COMPACT_ATOMS: atom_id res chain seq x y z
N MET A 1 -8.03 -9.81 -6.32
CA MET A 1 -6.58 -9.74 -6.57
C MET A 1 -6.36 -8.82 -7.76
N ALA A 2 -5.65 -7.70 -7.57
CA ALA A 2 -5.38 -6.74 -8.64
C ALA A 2 -3.87 -6.55 -8.80
N PHE A 3 -3.45 -6.40 -10.05
CA PHE A 3 -2.06 -6.09 -10.39
C PHE A 3 -2.02 -4.74 -11.06
N LEU A 4 -1.03 -3.94 -10.67
CA LEU A 4 -0.80 -2.63 -11.24
C LEU A 4 0.55 -2.65 -11.97
N LYS A 5 0.52 -2.42 -13.29
CA LYS A 5 1.73 -2.34 -14.12
C LYS A 5 2.19 -0.90 -14.22
N VAL A 6 3.43 -0.63 -13.81
CA VAL A 6 4.11 0.66 -13.95
C VAL A 6 5.37 0.42 -14.74
N ASP A 7 5.37 0.82 -16.00
CA ASP A 7 6.43 0.53 -16.97
C ASP A 7 6.83 -0.97 -16.98
N ASN A 8 8.01 -1.28 -16.45
CA ASN A 8 8.59 -2.62 -16.41
C ASN A 8 8.37 -3.35 -15.08
N ILE A 9 7.60 -2.76 -14.15
CA ILE A 9 7.31 -3.30 -12.82
C ILE A 9 5.84 -3.70 -12.74
N ILE A 10 5.55 -4.87 -12.17
CA ILE A 10 4.20 -5.32 -11.84
C ILE A 10 4.08 -5.38 -10.33
N LEU A 11 3.20 -4.54 -9.78
CA LEU A 11 2.91 -4.48 -8.35
C LEU A 11 1.67 -5.34 -8.07
N ASN A 12 1.78 -6.28 -7.14
CA ASN A 12 0.61 -6.92 -6.55
C ASN A 12 0.05 -5.99 -5.48
N THR A 13 -1.16 -5.48 -5.69
CA THR A 13 -1.75 -4.49 -4.78
C THR A 13 -2.06 -5.05 -3.40
N ASN A 14 -2.16 -6.38 -3.24
CA ASN A 14 -2.38 -7.02 -1.95
C ASN A 14 -1.19 -6.86 -0.99
N TYR A 15 0.01 -6.58 -1.53
CA TYR A 15 1.21 -6.39 -0.74
C TYR A 15 1.54 -4.91 -0.53
N ILE A 16 0.68 -3.98 -0.96
CA ILE A 16 0.89 -2.57 -0.69
C ILE A 16 0.43 -2.29 0.74
N ALA A 17 1.37 -1.97 1.63
CA ALA A 17 1.08 -1.59 2.99
C ALA A 17 0.79 -0.09 3.13
N SER A 18 1.43 0.74 2.31
CA SER A 18 1.23 2.20 2.36
C SER A 18 1.64 2.87 1.06
N VAL A 19 1.08 4.05 0.81
CA VAL A 19 1.46 4.94 -0.29
C VAL A 19 1.72 6.33 0.29
N LYS A 20 2.91 6.86 0.00
CA LYS A 20 3.31 8.21 0.37
C LYS A 20 3.24 9.11 -0.86
N LEU A 21 2.22 9.96 -0.91
CA LEU A 21 2.05 10.98 -1.94
C LEU A 21 2.97 12.16 -1.65
N GLU A 22 4.18 12.13 -2.19
CA GLU A 22 5.12 13.24 -2.03
C GLU A 22 4.78 14.41 -2.97
N SER A 23 5.23 15.61 -2.62
CA SER A 23 4.94 16.80 -3.42
C SER A 23 5.88 16.87 -4.62
N ARG A 24 7.18 17.10 -4.37
CA ARG A 24 8.23 17.17 -5.38
C ARG A 24 9.57 16.76 -4.78
N THR A 25 10.46 16.20 -5.59
CA THR A 25 11.88 16.00 -5.29
C THR A 25 12.60 17.35 -5.19
N PHE A 26 13.86 17.33 -4.74
CA PHE A 26 14.72 18.52 -4.75
C PHE A 26 14.93 19.10 -6.16
N SER A 27 14.86 18.26 -7.20
CA SER A 27 14.90 18.70 -8.61
C SER A 27 13.56 19.23 -9.14
N GLY A 28 12.52 19.27 -8.31
CA GLY A 28 11.19 19.78 -8.68
C GLY A 28 10.29 18.76 -9.40
N GLU A 29 10.74 17.52 -9.55
CA GLU A 29 10.01 16.43 -10.18
C GLU A 29 8.97 15.86 -9.22
N ARG A 30 7.78 15.44 -9.71
CA ARG A 30 6.80 14.76 -8.84
C ARG A 30 7.37 13.42 -8.37
N SER A 31 7.21 13.12 -7.10
CA SER A 31 7.62 11.84 -6.51
C SER A 31 6.48 11.16 -5.76
N LEU A 32 6.58 9.85 -5.64
CA LEU A 32 5.67 9.01 -4.86
C LEU A 32 6.44 7.79 -4.38
N SER A 33 6.18 7.36 -3.16
CA SER A 33 6.79 6.14 -2.61
C SER A 33 5.69 5.13 -2.25
N VAL A 34 5.90 3.86 -2.59
CA VAL A 34 5.01 2.75 -2.23
C VAL A 34 5.75 1.82 -1.27
N LEU A 35 5.14 1.51 -0.13
CA LEU A 35 5.66 0.52 0.81
C LEU A 35 5.06 -0.84 0.49
N MET A 36 5.91 -1.78 0.10
CA MET A 36 5.55 -3.17 -0.12
C MET A 36 5.79 -3.96 1.16
N ALA A 37 4.77 -4.66 1.67
CA ALA A 37 4.86 -5.67 2.71
C ALA A 37 4.69 -7.05 2.08
N THR A 38 5.80 -7.62 1.60
CA THR A 38 5.80 -8.96 1.01
C THR A 38 5.96 -9.99 2.11
N PRO A 39 5.09 -11.01 2.20
CA PRO A 39 5.29 -12.06 3.19
C PRO A 39 6.63 -12.73 2.93
N ARG A 40 7.50 -12.74 3.95
CA ARG A 40 8.64 -13.65 3.95
C ARG A 40 8.03 -15.01 4.23
N PHE A 41 7.79 -15.77 3.16
CA PHE A 41 7.33 -17.15 3.30
C PHE A 41 8.21 -17.84 4.34
N PRO A 42 7.61 -18.44 5.38
CA PRO A 42 8.29 -19.52 6.01
C PRO A 42 8.09 -20.72 5.10
N LEU A 43 9.15 -21.17 4.45
CA LEU A 43 9.25 -22.61 4.26
C LEU A 43 9.46 -23.34 5.62
N LEU A 44 9.63 -22.63 6.75
CA LEU A 44 10.12 -23.20 8.02
C LEU A 44 9.64 -22.58 9.36
N ALA A 45 8.68 -21.66 9.42
CA ALA A 45 8.15 -21.15 10.69
C ALA A 45 6.92 -21.97 11.08
N GLY A 46 7.14 -22.88 12.02
CA GLY A 46 6.08 -23.52 12.78
C GLY A 46 5.17 -22.49 13.46
N ALA A 47 3.98 -22.93 13.83
CA ALA A 47 2.78 -22.16 14.17
C ALA A 47 2.87 -21.13 15.32
N ASP A 48 4.06 -20.81 15.84
CA ASP A 48 4.24 -20.06 17.09
C ASP A 48 5.22 -18.87 16.95
N THR A 49 5.19 -18.11 15.85
CA THR A 49 5.99 -16.88 15.73
C THR A 49 5.13 -15.62 15.62
N THR A 50 4.84 -15.02 16.76
CA THR A 50 4.38 -13.62 16.90
C THR A 50 5.56 -12.63 16.72
N SER A 51 6.38 -12.85 15.69
CA SER A 51 7.63 -12.10 15.45
C SER A 51 7.47 -11.09 14.30
N PRO A 52 8.09 -9.90 14.39
CA PRO A 52 8.12 -8.89 13.33
C PRO A 52 8.79 -9.34 12.01
N GLU A 53 9.29 -10.57 11.91
CA GLU A 53 9.97 -11.10 10.72
C GLU A 53 9.05 -11.67 9.63
N LEU A 54 7.73 -11.72 9.84
CA LEU A 54 6.78 -12.33 8.88
C LEU A 54 6.69 -11.60 7.54
N TYR A 55 7.03 -10.31 7.49
CA TYR A 55 6.94 -9.49 6.28
C TYR A 55 8.25 -8.76 6.00
N HIS A 56 8.68 -8.79 4.74
CA HIS A 56 9.72 -7.92 4.22
C HIS A 56 9.08 -6.62 3.75
N TYR A 57 9.52 -5.52 4.36
CA TYR A 57 9.10 -4.17 4.02
C TYR A 57 10.14 -3.50 3.12
N GLU A 58 9.70 -3.03 1.96
CA GLU A 58 10.55 -2.32 0.99
C GLU A 58 9.83 -1.06 0.47
N TRP A 59 10.54 0.07 0.46
CA TRP A 59 10.05 1.29 -0.18
C TRP A 59 10.50 1.33 -1.65
N LEU A 60 9.52 1.37 -2.54
CA LEU A 60 9.73 1.62 -3.97
C LEU A 60 9.48 3.10 -4.24
N HIS A 61 10.50 3.80 -4.72
CA HIS A 61 10.42 5.22 -5.05
C HIS A 61 10.21 5.42 -6.55
N PHE A 62 9.19 6.20 -6.89
CA PHE A 62 8.82 6.53 -8.26
C PHE A 62 8.94 8.05 -8.47
N THR A 63 9.39 8.44 -9.66
CA THR A 63 9.43 9.84 -10.10
C THR A 63 8.78 10.02 -11.48
N GLY A 64 8.60 11.26 -11.89
CA GLY A 64 8.20 11.61 -13.26
C GLY A 64 6.81 11.10 -13.64
N ARG A 65 6.70 10.49 -14.83
CA ARG A 65 5.42 9.98 -15.35
C ARG A 65 4.85 8.82 -14.52
N GLN A 66 5.69 7.99 -13.95
CA GLN A 66 5.29 6.86 -13.10
C GLN A 66 4.65 7.37 -11.81
N ALA A 67 5.31 8.32 -11.13
CA ALA A 67 4.78 8.95 -9.92
C ALA A 67 3.43 9.62 -10.20
N GLN A 68 3.30 10.26 -11.36
CA GLN A 68 2.03 10.89 -11.75
C GLN A 68 0.91 9.87 -11.93
N GLY A 69 1.12 8.81 -12.72
CA GLY A 69 0.11 7.80 -12.95
C GLY A 69 -0.31 7.08 -11.67
N LEU A 70 0.65 6.78 -10.79
CA LEU A 70 0.39 6.18 -9.48
C LEU A 70 -0.39 7.13 -8.56
N ARG A 71 -0.04 8.41 -8.56
CA ARG A 71 -0.77 9.41 -7.79
C ARG A 71 -2.21 9.52 -8.27
N ASP A 72 -2.44 9.60 -9.57
CA ASP A 72 -3.79 9.67 -10.14
C ASP A 72 -4.59 8.39 -9.83
N TYR A 73 -3.94 7.23 -9.85
CA TYR A 73 -4.55 5.96 -9.43
C TYR A 73 -4.98 5.97 -7.96
N PHE A 74 -4.08 6.32 -7.03
CA PHE A 74 -4.34 6.25 -5.58
C PHE A 74 -5.12 7.45 -5.03
N SER A 75 -5.21 8.57 -5.76
CA SER A 75 -6.05 9.72 -5.39
C SER A 75 -7.45 9.64 -5.98
N SER A 76 -7.70 8.73 -6.92
CA SER A 76 -9.03 8.47 -7.44
C SER A 76 -9.86 7.72 -6.40
N TYR A 77 -11.00 8.32 -6.02
CA TYR A 77 -11.97 7.77 -5.06
C TYR A 77 -12.43 6.34 -5.36
N ASN A 78 -12.23 5.83 -6.58
CA ASN A 78 -12.63 4.48 -6.98
C ASN A 78 -11.58 3.38 -6.70
N ASN A 79 -10.34 3.74 -6.34
CA ASN A 79 -9.26 2.76 -6.13
C ASN A 79 -8.66 2.79 -4.71
N VAL A 80 -9.06 3.75 -3.87
CA VAL A 80 -8.77 3.74 -2.43
C VAL A 80 -9.70 2.71 -1.81
N ILE A 81 -9.30 1.43 -1.87
CA ILE A 81 -9.83 0.45 -0.94
C ILE A 81 -9.42 0.95 0.44
N ASP A 82 -10.40 1.36 1.25
CA ASP A 82 -10.24 1.80 2.63
C ASP A 82 -9.32 0.83 3.39
N LEU A 83 -8.04 1.22 3.55
CA LEU A 83 -7.05 0.51 4.36
C LEU A 83 -7.10 0.95 5.83
N LEU A 84 -8.10 1.72 6.24
CA LEU A 84 -8.35 1.98 7.65
C LEU A 84 -9.16 0.82 8.22
N PRO A 85 -8.76 0.24 9.37
CA PRO A 85 -9.62 -0.68 10.08
C PRO A 85 -10.92 0.07 10.41
N GLN A 86 -12.05 -0.41 9.89
CA GLN A 86 -13.34 -0.01 10.41
C GLN A 86 -13.45 -0.61 11.81
N ASP A 87 -12.93 0.12 12.80
CA ASP A 87 -13.32 -0.11 14.19
C ASP A 87 -14.84 -0.04 14.22
N ARG A 88 -15.45 -1.18 14.54
CA ARG A 88 -16.90 -1.31 14.67
C ARG A 88 -17.39 -0.30 15.69
N GLN A 89 -17.97 0.80 15.23
CA GLN A 89 -19.05 1.45 15.95
C GLN A 89 -20.32 0.62 15.72
N GLU A 90 -20.37 -0.56 16.35
CA GLU A 90 -21.64 -1.20 16.61
C GLU A 90 -22.32 -0.43 17.75
N GLN A 91 -23.56 -0.04 17.47
CA GLN A 91 -24.61 0.43 18.39
C GLN A 91 -24.65 1.94 18.67
N CYS A 92 -25.17 2.67 17.70
CA CYS A 92 -26.11 3.74 18.01
C CYS A 92 -27.32 3.62 17.07
N GLU A 93 -28.39 3.02 17.59
CA GLU A 93 -29.82 3.08 17.18
C GLU A 93 -30.48 1.81 17.77
N LYS A 94 -31.61 1.77 18.48
CA LYS A 94 -32.67 2.72 18.84
C LYS A 94 -33.50 2.02 19.93
N VAL A 95 -33.92 2.71 20.97
CA VAL A 95 -35.25 2.55 21.60
C VAL A 95 -35.58 3.95 22.11
N GLY A 96 -36.52 4.69 21.51
CA GLY A 96 -37.94 4.38 21.61
C GLY A 96 -38.47 5.13 22.83
#